data_AF-A0AA35TUZ8-F1
#
_entry.id   AF-A0AA35TUZ8-F1
#
_cell.length_a   1.000
_cell.length_b   1.000
_cell.length_c   1.000
_cell.angle_alpha   90.00
_cell.angle_beta   90.00
_cell.angle_gamma   90.00
#
_symmetry.space_group_name_H-M   'P 1'
#
loop_
_entity.id
_entity.type
_entity.pdbx_description
1 polymer ?
#
loop_
_entity_poly.entity_id
_entity_poly.type
_entity_poly.pdbx_seq_one_letter_code
_entity_poly.pdbx_strand_id
1 'polypeptide(L)'
;MATNITITLRRPGEDIVTVGTTADAKILEFSITGNLSQNGSVYNCTAVNEIGPTSMSFTLVVRDIPGEVDSTKIASVPLTLLVSNVTWPAPISNNAEITNYTVTVFSTATDDCDNYTTPQPHAAVCTVPTVTYNTSVSATNVVGSSTSDTTTIVGTDGGAQPYVTGFALSPKFLILEWNLSSLVSNVTDPPNDLPAEGVFFVEE
;
A
#
# COMPACT_ATOMS: atom_id res chain seq x y z
N MET A 1 -12.25 -29.17 48.54
CA MET A 1 -13.33 -28.20 48.27
C MET A 1 -12.91 -27.43 47.04
N ALA A 2 -13.75 -27.37 46.01
CA ALA A 2 -13.48 -26.53 44.85
C ALA A 2 -13.58 -25.06 45.28
N THR A 3 -12.50 -24.30 45.13
CA THR A 3 -12.51 -22.87 45.45
C THR A 3 -13.09 -22.14 44.25
N ASN A 4 -14.24 -21.48 44.41
CA ASN A 4 -14.80 -20.66 43.33
C ASN A 4 -13.87 -19.49 43.05
N ILE A 5 -13.31 -19.45 41.84
CA ILE A 5 -12.48 -18.35 41.38
C ILE A 5 -13.35 -17.43 40.54
N THR A 6 -13.43 -16.16 40.92
CA THR A 6 -14.06 -15.12 40.11
C THR A 6 -13.01 -14.44 39.25
N ILE A 7 -13.18 -14.47 37.94
CA ILE A 7 -12.27 -13.82 36.99
C ILE A 7 -13.01 -12.63 36.38
N THR A 8 -12.36 -11.47 36.41
CA THR A 8 -12.88 -10.21 35.86
C THR A 8 -11.92 -9.68 34.82
N LEU A 9 -12.42 -9.41 33.62
CA LEU A 9 -11.68 -8.71 32.58
C LEU A 9 -12.13 -7.25 32.53
N ARG A 10 -11.18 -6.32 32.64
CA ARG A 10 -11.44 -4.87 32.63
C ARG A 10 -10.64 -4.17 31.55
N ARG A 11 -11.29 -3.20 30.91
CA ARG A 11 -10.66 -2.23 30.02
C ARG A 11 -10.47 -0.90 30.75
N PRO A 12 -9.38 -0.14 30.52
CA PRO A 12 -9.19 1.18 31.07
C PRO A 12 -10.33 2.12 30.68
N GLY A 13 -11.01 2.71 31.67
CA GLY A 13 -12.08 3.68 31.46
C GLY A 13 -13.46 3.11 31.13
N GLU A 14 -13.63 1.78 31.06
CA GLU A 14 -14.93 1.10 30.87
C GLU A 14 -15.26 0.17 32.05
N ASP A 15 -16.56 -0.04 32.28
CA ASP A 15 -17.07 -1.05 33.19
C ASP A 15 -16.81 -2.46 32.66
N ILE A 16 -16.84 -3.41 33.58
CA ILE A 16 -16.41 -4.80 33.45
C ILE A 16 -16.85 -5.44 32.11
N VAL A 17 -15.87 -5.94 31.34
CA VAL A 17 -16.10 -6.55 30.02
C VAL A 17 -16.78 -7.90 30.18
N THR A 18 -16.40 -8.68 31.21
CA THR A 18 -17.04 -9.95 31.56
C THR A 18 -16.65 -10.39 32.98
N VAL A 19 -17.58 -11.05 33.69
CA VAL A 19 -17.33 -11.78 34.95
C VAL A 19 -17.65 -13.25 34.73
N GLY A 20 -16.73 -14.14 35.09
CA GLY A 20 -16.98 -15.58 35.08
C GLY A 20 -16.55 -16.24 36.39
N THR A 21 -17.23 -17.31 36.77
CA THR A 21 -16.88 -18.14 37.92
C THR A 21 -16.53 -19.55 37.45
N THR A 22 -15.38 -20.08 37.88
CA THR A 22 -15.04 -21.49 37.66
C THR A 22 -14.66 -22.16 38.98
N ALA A 23 -15.10 -23.42 39.12
CA ALA A 23 -14.81 -24.27 40.27
C ALA A 23 -13.56 -25.16 40.03
N ASP A 24 -13.18 -25.36 38.77
CA ASP A 24 -11.99 -26.13 38.36
C ASP A 24 -11.37 -25.45 37.15
N ALA A 25 -10.22 -24.81 37.36
CA ALA A 25 -9.47 -24.07 36.35
C ALA A 25 -9.37 -24.86 35.03
N LYS A 26 -9.59 -24.23 33.88
CA LYS A 26 -8.40 -23.72 33.16
C LYS A 26 -8.66 -22.64 32.12
N ILE A 27 -9.90 -22.45 31.66
CA ILE A 27 -10.19 -21.56 30.53
C ILE A 27 -11.50 -20.83 30.82
N LEU A 28 -11.46 -19.51 30.78
CA LEU A 28 -12.64 -18.66 30.72
C LEU A 28 -12.64 -18.01 29.34
N GLU A 29 -13.70 -18.25 28.57
CA GLU A 29 -13.87 -17.63 27.27
C GLU A 29 -14.52 -16.27 27.43
N PHE A 30 -13.96 -15.29 26.72
CA PHE A 30 -14.45 -13.93 26.68
C PHE A 30 -14.84 -13.61 25.24
N SER A 31 -16.01 -13.00 25.05
CA SER A 31 -16.44 -12.51 23.74
C SER A 31 -16.49 -10.98 23.77
N ILE A 32 -15.66 -10.35 22.95
CA ILE A 32 -15.72 -8.91 22.70
C ILE A 32 -16.53 -8.72 21.42
N THR A 33 -17.63 -7.97 21.51
CA THR A 33 -18.57 -7.75 20.40
C THR A 33 -18.75 -6.26 20.16
N GLY A 34 -19.26 -5.89 18.98
CA GLY A 34 -19.46 -4.49 18.58
C GLY A 34 -18.36 -3.97 17.65
N ASN A 35 -18.02 -2.68 17.77
CA ASN A 35 -17.04 -2.05 16.90
C ASN A 35 -15.61 -2.44 17.30
N LEU A 36 -15.13 -3.54 16.73
CA LEU A 36 -13.84 -4.16 17.06
C LEU A 36 -12.66 -3.20 16.89
N SER A 37 -12.68 -2.30 15.90
CA SER A 37 -11.60 -1.32 15.67
C SER A 37 -11.31 -0.45 16.90
N GLN A 38 -12.33 -0.20 17.72
CA GLN A 38 -12.22 0.59 18.96
C GLN A 38 -11.84 -0.25 20.16
N ASN A 39 -11.79 -1.59 20.09
CA ASN A 39 -11.48 -2.44 21.24
C ASN A 39 -9.98 -2.62 21.49
N GLY A 40 -9.10 -2.07 20.63
CA GLY A 40 -7.67 -2.05 20.88
C GLY A 40 -7.34 -1.35 22.21
N SER A 41 -6.79 -2.09 23.18
CA SER A 41 -6.48 -1.55 24.51
C SER A 41 -5.60 -2.50 25.34
N VAL A 42 -5.16 -2.01 26.51
CA VAL A 42 -4.51 -2.83 27.53
C VAL A 42 -5.59 -3.37 28.45
N TYR A 43 -5.82 -4.68 28.45
CA TYR A 43 -6.81 -5.32 29.31
C TYR A 43 -6.15 -5.83 30.59
N ASN A 44 -6.87 -5.72 31.71
CA ASN A 44 -6.45 -6.26 32.99
C ASN A 44 -7.39 -7.41 33.39
N CYS A 45 -6.80 -8.57 33.64
CA CYS A 45 -7.49 -9.76 34.09
C CYS A 45 -7.18 -9.96 35.58
N THR A 46 -8.21 -9.90 36.41
CA THR A 46 -8.11 -10.10 37.87
C THR A 46 -8.84 -11.37 38.26
N ALA A 47 -8.14 -12.30 38.91
CA ALA A 47 -8.71 -13.51 39.48
C ALA A 47 -8.76 -13.38 41.01
N VAL A 48 -9.90 -13.71 41.62
CA VAL A 48 -10.13 -13.56 43.06
C VAL A 48 -10.67 -14.88 43.62
N ASN A 49 -10.08 -15.33 44.73
CA ASN A 49 -10.59 -16.41 45.56
C ASN A 49 -10.63 -15.99 47.04
N GLU A 50 -10.92 -16.92 47.93
CA GLU A 50 -10.99 -16.67 49.38
C GLU A 50 -9.64 -16.25 50.00
N ILE A 51 -8.52 -16.52 49.34
CA ILE A 51 -7.17 -16.16 49.80
C ILE A 51 -6.82 -14.73 49.38
N GLY A 52 -7.20 -14.33 48.17
CA GLY A 52 -6.98 -12.98 47.68
C GLY A 52 -6.99 -12.85 46.16
N PRO A 53 -6.74 -11.63 45.65
CA PRO A 53 -6.69 -11.34 44.23
C PRO A 53 -5.29 -11.59 43.63
N THR A 54 -5.24 -11.98 42.37
CA THR A 54 -4.07 -11.87 41.49
C THR A 54 -4.47 -11.17 40.20
N SER A 55 -3.53 -10.52 39.50
CA SER A 55 -3.83 -9.79 38.28
C SER A 55 -2.73 -9.88 37.25
N MET A 56 -3.12 -9.90 35.97
CA MET A 56 -2.21 -9.79 34.84
C MET A 56 -2.76 -8.81 33.81
N SER A 57 -1.88 -8.17 33.06
CA SER A 57 -2.27 -7.29 31.96
C SER A 57 -1.75 -7.81 30.63
N PHE A 58 -2.54 -7.63 29.58
CA PHE A 58 -2.15 -7.95 28.20
C PHE A 58 -2.67 -6.87 27.25
N THR A 59 -1.99 -6.71 26.11
CA THR A 59 -2.40 -5.74 25.09
C THR A 59 -3.17 -6.46 24.00
N LEU A 60 -4.40 -6.02 23.73
CA LEU A 60 -5.17 -6.43 22.56
C LEU A 60 -4.89 -5.46 21.42
N VAL A 61 -4.27 -5.95 20.35
CA VAL A 61 -4.07 -5.19 19.11
C VAL A 61 -5.10 -5.64 18.09
N VAL A 62 -5.97 -4.72 17.69
CA VAL A 62 -6.94 -4.97 16.63
C VAL A 62 -6.31 -4.53 15.31
N ARG A 63 -6.31 -5.44 14.35
CA ARG A 63 -5.79 -5.25 13.00
C ARG A 63 -6.94 -5.29 12.01
N ASP A 64 -6.86 -4.45 10.99
CA ASP A 64 -7.85 -4.41 9.91
C ASP A 64 -7.15 -4.43 8.55
N ILE A 65 -7.93 -4.57 7.48
CA ILE A 65 -7.44 -4.34 6.11
C ILE A 65 -6.88 -2.92 5.98
N PRO A 66 -5.97 -2.65 5.03
CA PRO A 66 -5.48 -1.30 4.82
C PRO A 66 -6.62 -0.34 4.45
N GLY A 67 -6.42 0.94 4.75
CA GLY A 67 -7.32 1.99 4.28
C GLY A 67 -7.35 2.06 2.75
N GLU A 68 -8.35 2.75 2.23
CA GLU A 68 -8.47 3.00 0.79
C GLU A 68 -7.32 3.86 0.28
N VAL A 69 -6.80 3.51 -0.91
CA VAL A 69 -5.83 4.35 -1.62
C VAL A 69 -6.58 5.52 -2.25
N ASP A 70 -6.13 6.74 -1.99
CA ASP A 70 -6.74 7.96 -2.54
C ASP A 70 -6.61 8.00 -4.08
N SER A 71 -7.70 7.62 -4.77
CA SER A 71 -7.77 7.53 -6.23
C SER A 71 -7.48 8.86 -6.93
N THR A 72 -7.77 9.98 -6.27
CA THR A 72 -7.51 11.35 -6.79
C THR A 72 -6.03 11.70 -6.84
N LYS A 73 -5.19 10.94 -6.14
CA LYS A 73 -3.73 11.12 -6.08
C LYS A 73 -2.97 10.04 -6.84
N ILE A 74 -3.67 9.17 -7.56
CA ILE A 74 -3.03 8.27 -8.50
C ILE A 74 -2.54 9.11 -9.69
N ALA A 75 -1.25 9.03 -9.98
CA ALA A 75 -0.63 9.67 -11.13
C ALA A 75 0.04 8.62 -12.01
N SER A 76 0.08 8.85 -13.31
CA SER A 76 0.81 8.02 -14.26
C SER A 76 1.78 8.87 -15.04
N VAL A 77 3.04 8.45 -15.05
CA VAL A 77 4.12 9.10 -15.81
C VAL A 77 4.55 8.13 -16.91
N PRO A 78 4.36 8.48 -18.20
CA PRO A 78 4.85 7.66 -19.30
C PRO A 78 6.36 7.45 -19.24
N LEU A 79 6.80 6.20 -19.35
CA LEU A 79 8.20 5.82 -19.56
C LEU A 79 8.46 5.55 -21.04
N THR A 80 7.50 4.92 -21.71
CA THR A 80 7.48 4.66 -23.16
C THR A 80 6.06 4.83 -23.69
N LEU A 81 5.83 4.51 -24.97
CA LEU A 81 4.49 4.58 -25.59
C LEU A 81 3.46 3.67 -24.91
N LEU A 82 3.87 2.52 -24.38
CA LEU A 82 2.97 1.50 -23.81
C LEU A 82 3.25 1.21 -22.33
N VAL A 83 4.22 1.89 -21.72
CA VAL A 83 4.64 1.61 -20.35
C VAL A 83 4.67 2.91 -19.56
N SER A 84 4.04 2.91 -18.40
CA SER A 84 4.04 4.05 -17.49
C SER A 84 4.40 3.62 -16.07
N ASN A 85 5.00 4.55 -15.33
CA ASN A 85 5.14 4.44 -13.89
C ASN A 85 3.89 5.02 -13.22
N VAL A 86 3.07 4.15 -12.63
CA VAL A 86 1.88 4.54 -11.88
C VAL A 86 2.28 4.74 -10.42
N THR A 87 1.89 5.87 -9.82
CA THR A 87 2.28 6.26 -8.45
C THR A 87 1.07 6.68 -7.62
N TRP A 88 1.14 6.47 -6.30
CA TRP A 88 0.06 6.76 -5.36
C TRP A 88 0.60 6.95 -3.93
N PRO A 89 -0.14 7.63 -3.03
CA PRO A 89 0.19 7.68 -1.60
C PRO A 89 -0.15 6.35 -0.89
N ALA A 90 0.66 5.95 0.08
CA ALA A 90 0.33 4.80 0.91
C ALA A 90 -0.90 5.09 1.78
N PRO A 91 -1.85 4.15 1.88
CA PRO A 91 -2.99 4.30 2.76
C PRO A 91 -2.60 4.00 4.22
N ILE A 92 -3.54 4.23 5.13
CA ILE A 92 -3.38 3.90 6.55
C ILE A 92 -3.28 2.37 6.70
N SER A 93 -2.34 1.89 7.52
CA SER A 93 -2.05 0.45 7.67
C SER A 93 -3.00 -0.29 8.63
N ASN A 94 -3.77 0.41 9.45
CA ASN A 94 -4.70 -0.17 10.43
C ASN A 94 -4.07 -1.27 11.31
N ASN A 95 -2.88 -0.97 11.85
CA ASN A 95 -2.08 -1.84 12.73
C ASN A 95 -1.58 -3.15 12.08
N ALA A 96 -1.64 -3.26 10.76
CA ALA A 96 -1.07 -4.37 10.01
C ALA A 96 -0.24 -3.84 8.85
N GLU A 97 1.04 -4.21 8.81
CA GLU A 97 1.98 -3.78 7.77
C GLU A 97 1.45 -4.12 6.37
N ILE A 98 1.46 -3.14 5.47
CA ILE A 98 1.09 -3.31 4.07
C ILE A 98 2.23 -4.07 3.39
N THR A 99 1.93 -5.22 2.81
CA THR A 99 2.91 -6.13 2.22
C THR A 99 2.97 -6.03 0.70
N ASN A 100 1.89 -5.62 0.04
CA ASN A 100 1.81 -5.49 -1.41
C ASN A 100 0.76 -4.47 -1.83
N TYR A 101 0.88 -4.03 -3.08
CA TYR A 101 -0.13 -3.27 -3.80
C TYR A 101 -0.50 -4.01 -5.08
N THR A 102 -1.77 -3.96 -5.45
CA THR A 102 -2.26 -4.41 -6.76
C THR A 102 -2.79 -3.20 -7.52
N VAL A 103 -2.20 -2.94 -8.68
CA VAL A 103 -2.62 -1.91 -9.62
C VAL A 103 -3.40 -2.58 -10.75
N THR A 104 -4.65 -2.20 -10.92
CA THR A 104 -5.50 -2.68 -12.00
C THR A 104 -5.59 -1.60 -13.06
N VAL A 105 -5.20 -1.92 -14.30
CA VAL A 105 -5.29 -1.03 -15.46
C VAL A 105 -6.36 -1.60 -16.39
N PHE A 106 -7.38 -0.79 -16.68
CA PHE A 106 -8.50 -1.17 -17.53
C PHE A 106 -8.58 -0.27 -18.77
N SER A 107 -8.51 -0.89 -19.94
CA SER A 107 -8.63 -0.22 -21.23
C SER A 107 -10.09 -0.11 -21.64
N THR A 108 -10.62 1.11 -21.70
CA THR A 108 -12.00 1.32 -22.18
C THR A 108 -12.16 1.08 -23.69
N ALA A 109 -11.05 1.08 -24.44
CA ALA A 109 -11.08 0.88 -25.89
C ALA A 109 -11.07 -0.59 -26.30
N THR A 110 -10.38 -1.44 -25.53
CA THR A 110 -10.23 -2.87 -25.82
C THR A 110 -11.00 -3.78 -24.86
N ASP A 111 -11.65 -3.21 -23.83
CA ASP A 111 -12.30 -3.95 -22.74
C ASP A 111 -11.36 -4.95 -22.06
N ASP A 112 -10.08 -4.58 -21.98
CA ASP A 112 -9.00 -5.42 -21.44
C ASP A 112 -8.57 -4.94 -20.05
N CYS A 113 -8.12 -5.86 -19.21
CA CYS A 113 -7.83 -5.63 -17.81
C CYS A 113 -6.55 -6.35 -17.37
N ASP A 114 -5.55 -5.56 -17.01
CA ASP A 114 -4.28 -6.05 -16.48
C ASP A 114 -4.14 -5.75 -14.99
N ASN A 115 -3.49 -6.67 -14.27
CA ASN A 115 -3.17 -6.49 -12.85
C ASN A 115 -1.65 -6.60 -12.64
N TYR A 116 -1.10 -5.61 -11.94
CA TYR A 116 0.31 -5.51 -11.60
C TYR A 116 0.46 -5.53 -10.09
N THR A 117 1.28 -6.44 -9.56
CA THR A 117 1.57 -6.49 -8.12
C THR A 117 2.96 -5.98 -7.83
N THR A 118 3.09 -5.21 -6.75
CA THR A 118 4.37 -4.65 -6.32
C THR A 118 4.46 -4.58 -4.81
N PRO A 119 5.61 -5.00 -4.21
CA PRO A 119 5.91 -4.71 -2.82
C PRO A 119 6.45 -3.29 -2.66
N GLN A 120 6.82 -2.61 -3.77
CA GLN A 120 7.35 -1.26 -3.72
C GLN A 120 6.26 -0.32 -3.24
N PRO A 121 6.51 0.44 -2.16
CA PRO A 121 5.55 1.42 -1.70
C PRO A 121 5.54 2.56 -2.72
N HIS A 122 4.33 2.93 -3.17
CA HIS A 122 4.02 4.12 -3.99
C HIS A 122 4.26 4.04 -5.50
N ALA A 123 4.72 2.92 -6.06
CA ALA A 123 4.96 2.85 -7.50
C ALA A 123 4.87 1.43 -8.09
N ALA A 124 4.28 1.33 -9.29
CA ALA A 124 4.36 0.15 -10.16
C ALA A 124 4.63 0.56 -11.61
N VAL A 125 5.44 -0.25 -12.29
CA VAL A 125 5.60 -0.16 -13.74
C VAL A 125 4.49 -1.01 -14.38
N CYS A 126 3.63 -0.36 -15.16
CA CYS A 126 2.47 -0.98 -15.78
C CYS A 126 2.52 -0.81 -17.29
N THR A 127 2.10 -1.84 -18.03
CA THR A 127 1.70 -1.64 -19.42
C THR A 127 0.38 -0.89 -19.41
N VAL A 128 0.28 0.18 -20.20
CA VAL A 128 -0.90 1.03 -20.28
C VAL A 128 -1.33 1.19 -21.74
N PRO A 129 -2.64 1.33 -22.02
CA PRO A 129 -3.12 1.69 -23.34
C PRO A 129 -2.56 3.05 -23.78
N THR A 130 -2.41 3.25 -25.10
CA THR A 130 -2.03 4.56 -25.66
C THR A 130 -3.16 5.60 -25.57
N VAL A 131 -4.36 5.15 -25.24
CA VAL A 131 -5.58 5.95 -25.14
C VAL A 131 -5.98 6.12 -23.68
N THR A 132 -7.06 6.87 -23.41
CA THR A 132 -7.66 6.96 -22.07
C THR A 132 -7.92 5.59 -21.46
N TYR A 133 -7.48 5.40 -20.21
CA TYR A 133 -7.64 4.17 -19.46
C TYR A 133 -8.04 4.47 -18.02
N ASN A 134 -8.64 3.47 -17.38
CA ASN A 134 -9.01 3.53 -15.98
C ASN A 134 -7.96 2.80 -15.15
N THR A 135 -7.70 3.29 -13.94
CA THR A 135 -6.74 2.66 -13.02
C THR A 135 -7.25 2.70 -11.60
N SER A 136 -7.07 1.60 -10.89
CA SER A 136 -7.33 1.52 -9.46
C SER A 136 -6.15 0.86 -8.76
N VAL A 137 -5.96 1.19 -7.48
CA VAL A 137 -4.92 0.61 -6.65
C VAL A 137 -5.56 0.07 -5.37
N SER A 138 -5.24 -1.16 -5.01
CA SER A 138 -5.56 -1.74 -3.70
C SER A 138 -4.29 -2.08 -2.95
N ALA A 139 -4.31 -1.86 -1.63
CA ALA A 139 -3.22 -2.24 -0.73
C ALA A 139 -3.59 -3.51 0.03
N THR A 140 -2.65 -4.41 0.24
CA THR A 140 -2.87 -5.70 0.90
C THR A 140 -1.97 -5.84 2.13
N ASN A 141 -2.54 -6.38 3.21
CA ASN A 141 -1.81 -6.81 4.39
C ASN A 141 -2.23 -8.25 4.79
N VAL A 142 -1.81 -8.69 5.97
CA VAL A 142 -2.13 -10.04 6.50
C VAL A 142 -3.62 -10.27 6.78
N VAL A 143 -4.42 -9.22 6.90
CA VAL A 143 -5.87 -9.29 7.16
C VAL A 143 -6.63 -9.39 5.84
N GLY A 144 -6.20 -8.65 4.82
CA GLY A 144 -6.83 -8.64 3.50
C GLY A 144 -6.42 -7.44 2.66
N SER A 145 -7.24 -7.15 1.64
CA SER A 145 -7.02 -6.04 0.71
C SER A 145 -7.97 -4.89 0.99
N SER A 146 -7.51 -3.67 0.78
CA SER A 146 -8.32 -2.46 0.82
C SER A 146 -9.38 -2.50 -0.29
N THR A 147 -10.42 -1.69 -0.12
CA THR A 147 -11.23 -1.25 -1.26
C THR A 147 -10.36 -0.44 -2.22
N SER A 148 -10.75 -0.42 -3.48
CA SER A 148 -10.13 0.41 -4.51
C SER A 148 -11.20 1.21 -5.23
N ASP A 149 -10.87 2.47 -5.52
CA ASP A 149 -11.65 3.33 -6.39
C ASP A 149 -10.87 3.60 -7.67
N THR A 150 -11.59 3.90 -8.74
CA THR A 150 -11.02 4.03 -10.08
C THR A 150 -10.82 5.49 -10.43
N THR A 151 -9.62 5.82 -10.91
CA THR A 151 -9.34 7.09 -11.57
C THR A 151 -9.22 6.89 -13.09
N THR A 152 -9.60 7.90 -13.86
CA THR A 152 -9.42 7.89 -15.32
C THR A 152 -8.18 8.69 -15.67
N ILE A 153 -7.25 8.05 -16.37
CA ILE A 153 -6.01 8.66 -16.86
C ILE A 153 -6.15 8.82 -18.37
N VAL A 154 -6.01 10.04 -18.85
CA VAL A 154 -5.94 10.31 -20.28
C VAL A 154 -4.57 9.87 -20.76
N GLY A 155 -4.53 8.79 -21.55
CA GLY A 155 -3.31 8.39 -22.24
C GLY A 155 -2.85 9.55 -23.10
N THR A 156 -1.60 9.96 -22.94
CA THR A 156 -0.97 10.85 -23.91
C THR A 156 -0.70 10.02 -25.16
N ASP A 157 -1.41 10.29 -26.26
CA ASP A 157 -0.98 9.87 -27.60
C ASP A 157 0.50 10.24 -27.68
N GLY A 158 1.38 9.24 -27.70
CA GLY A 158 2.79 9.43 -27.39
C GLY A 158 3.49 10.45 -28.29
N GLY A 159 3.44 11.72 -27.95
CA GLY A 159 4.59 12.60 -28.11
C GLY A 159 5.57 12.11 -27.06
N ALA A 160 6.42 11.14 -27.40
CA ALA A 160 7.41 10.64 -26.47
C ALA A 160 8.16 11.85 -25.92
N GLN A 161 7.98 12.13 -24.63
CA GLN A 161 8.86 13.05 -23.95
C GLN A 161 10.26 12.42 -24.04
N PRO A 162 11.32 13.18 -24.39
CA PRO A 162 12.67 12.62 -24.35
C PRO A 162 12.90 12.07 -22.95
N TYR A 163 13.02 10.74 -22.84
CA TYR A 163 13.34 10.13 -21.56
C TYR A 163 14.85 10.26 -21.37
N VAL A 164 15.28 10.88 -20.28
CA VAL A 164 16.68 10.99 -19.87
C VAL A 164 16.86 10.18 -18.59
N THR A 165 17.58 9.08 -18.64
CA THR A 165 18.06 8.35 -17.46
C THR A 165 19.46 8.77 -17.10
N GLY A 166 19.76 8.77 -15.81
CA GLY A 166 21.10 8.98 -15.30
C GLY A 166 21.49 7.92 -14.28
N PHE A 167 22.70 7.37 -14.39
CA PHE A 167 23.28 6.54 -13.35
C PHE A 167 24.71 6.98 -13.03
N ALA A 168 24.97 7.21 -11.75
CA ALA A 168 26.30 7.54 -11.26
C ALA A 168 27.11 6.25 -11.07
N LEU A 169 28.17 6.08 -11.86
CA LEU A 169 29.09 4.95 -11.71
C LEU A 169 30.14 5.22 -10.62
N SER A 170 30.38 6.50 -10.30
CA SER A 170 31.28 6.93 -9.22
C SER A 170 31.03 8.40 -8.84
N PRO A 171 31.69 8.96 -7.81
CA PRO A 171 31.59 10.37 -7.46
C PRO A 171 32.02 11.35 -8.57
N LYS A 172 32.73 10.86 -9.61
CA LYS A 172 33.22 11.67 -10.74
C LYS A 172 32.62 11.29 -12.09
N PHE A 173 31.75 10.28 -12.12
CA PHE A 173 31.23 9.73 -13.38
C PHE A 173 29.73 9.55 -13.32
N LEU A 174 29.04 10.31 -14.17
CA LEU A 174 27.61 10.21 -14.44
C LEU A 174 27.43 9.78 -15.90
N ILE A 175 26.65 8.72 -16.12
CA ILE A 175 26.18 8.37 -17.46
C ILE A 175 24.75 8.87 -17.58
N LEU A 176 24.48 9.62 -18.65
CA LEU A 176 23.14 10.00 -19.08
C LEU A 176 22.81 9.23 -20.37
N GLU A 177 21.66 8.57 -20.38
CA GLU A 177 21.10 7.92 -21.58
C GLU A 177 19.81 8.62 -21.95
N TRP A 178 19.58 8.85 -23.25
CA TRP A 178 18.31 9.40 -23.72
C TRP A 178 17.89 8.84 -25.06
N ASN A 179 16.59 8.92 -25.35
CA ASN A 179 16.00 8.50 -26.62
C ASN A 179 15.10 9.61 -27.19
N LEU A 180 15.42 10.09 -28.41
CA LEU A 180 14.76 11.21 -29.09
C LEU A 180 13.82 10.79 -30.24
N SER A 181 13.44 9.50 -30.32
CA SER A 181 12.76 8.92 -31.49
C SER A 181 11.45 9.60 -31.91
N SER A 182 10.84 10.44 -31.08
CA SER A 182 9.60 11.18 -31.37
C SER A 182 9.79 12.58 -31.96
N LEU A 183 11.00 13.17 -31.95
CA LEU A 183 11.23 14.56 -32.38
C LEU A 183 11.51 14.72 -33.89
N VAL A 184 11.62 13.62 -34.64
CA VAL A 184 12.14 13.65 -36.03
C VAL A 184 11.04 13.78 -37.11
N SER A 185 9.75 13.84 -36.76
CA SER A 185 8.70 13.92 -37.80
C SER A 185 8.37 15.33 -38.30
N ASN A 186 8.84 16.41 -37.65
CA ASN A 186 8.41 17.79 -37.97
C ASN A 186 9.52 18.84 -38.12
N VAL A 187 10.79 18.44 -38.27
CA VAL A 187 11.88 19.39 -38.51
C VAL A 187 12.38 19.21 -39.95
N THR A 188 11.99 20.11 -40.85
CA THR A 188 12.49 20.15 -42.24
C THR A 188 13.89 20.76 -42.38
N ASP A 189 14.64 20.93 -41.31
CA ASP A 189 16.07 21.28 -41.34
C ASP A 189 16.77 20.86 -40.02
N PRO A 190 17.64 19.84 -39.99
CA PRO A 190 18.33 19.48 -38.77
C PRO A 190 19.38 20.56 -38.43
N PRO A 191 19.47 21.05 -37.18
CA PRO A 191 20.76 21.48 -36.67
C PRO A 191 21.61 20.21 -36.55
N ASN A 192 22.54 20.03 -37.48
CA ASN A 192 23.67 19.12 -37.30
C ASN A 192 24.28 19.42 -35.92
N ASP A 193 24.24 18.45 -35.00
CA ASP A 193 25.37 18.10 -34.12
C ASP A 193 25.06 17.16 -32.95
N LEU A 194 23.88 16.53 -32.86
CA LEU A 194 23.68 15.45 -31.90
C LEU A 194 23.09 14.18 -32.54
N PRO A 195 23.70 13.00 -32.33
CA PRO A 195 23.16 11.75 -32.82
C PRO A 195 21.84 11.42 -32.10
N ALA A 196 20.92 10.73 -32.79
CA ALA A 196 19.61 10.33 -32.28
C ALA A 196 19.67 9.43 -31.03
N GLU A 197 20.84 8.82 -30.80
CA GLU A 197 21.23 8.06 -29.60
C GLU A 197 22.68 8.41 -29.27
N GLY A 198 23.02 8.61 -27.99
CA GLY A 198 24.38 8.96 -27.59
C GLY A 198 24.64 8.77 -26.11
N VAL A 199 25.90 8.45 -25.77
CA VAL A 199 26.43 8.43 -24.40
C VAL A 199 27.39 9.61 -24.29
N PHE A 200 27.15 10.52 -23.36
CA PHE A 200 28.09 11.62 -23.06
C PHE A 200 28.94 11.26 -21.83
N PHE A 201 30.25 11.40 -21.98
CA PHE A 201 31.20 11.34 -20.86
C PHE A 201 31.49 12.77 -20.43
N VAL A 202 31.09 13.13 -19.21
CA VAL A 202 31.55 14.37 -18.58
C VAL A 202 32.72 14.00 -17.68
N GLU A 203 33.94 14.22 -18.17
CA GLU A 203 35.14 14.27 -17.33
C GLU A 203 35.38 15.74 -16.94
N GLU A 204 35.56 16.00 -15.64
CA GLU A 204 36.08 17.28 -15.13
C GLU A 204 37.60 17.22 -15.01
#